data_AF-A0A0F9K1G1-F1
#
_entry.id   AF-A0A0F9K1G1-F1
#
_cell.length_a   1.000
_cell.length_b   1.000
_cell.length_c   1.000
_cell.angle_alpha   90.00
_cell.angle_beta   90.00
_cell.angle_gamma   90.00
#
_symmetry.space_group_name_H-M   'P 1'
#
loop_
_entity.id
_entity.type
_entity.pdbx_description
1 polymer ?
#
loop_
_entity_poly.entity_id
_entity_poly.type
_entity_poly.pdbx_seq_one_letter_code
_entity_poly.pdbx_strand_id
1 'polypeptide(L)'
;MHERCSHCGLKYKLEPSFFFGAMYVSYGLGVAIAVAAFVISVLFIGTGLISSFIAIILTLLILLPIIIRLSRNIWINMFVKYDADKIKS
;
A
#
# COMPACT_ATOMS: atom_id res chain seq x y z
N MET A 1 -4.75 7.36 27.98
CA MET A 1 -5.07 7.48 26.54
C MET A 1 -6.52 7.09 26.35
N HIS A 2 -7.37 7.96 25.82
CA HIS A 2 -8.76 7.60 25.53
C HIS A 2 -8.79 6.54 24.42
N GLU A 3 -9.61 5.50 24.58
CA GLU A 3 -9.70 4.41 23.60
C GLU A 3 -10.38 4.85 22.30
N ARG A 4 -11.21 5.89 22.39
CA ARG A 4 -11.96 6.49 21.30
C ARG A 4 -11.75 8.00 21.30
N CYS A 5 -11.72 8.58 20.11
CA CYS A 5 -11.74 10.02 19.95
C CYS A 5 -13.04 10.58 20.57
N SER A 6 -12.91 11.58 21.44
CA SER A 6 -14.05 12.26 22.08
C SER A 6 -14.93 13.02 21.10
N HIS A 7 -14.41 13.33 19.92
CA HIS A 7 -15.06 14.13 18.89
C HIS A 7 -15.77 13.28 17.84
N CYS A 8 -15.06 12.31 17.28
CA CYS A 8 -15.57 11.49 16.18
C CYS A 8 -15.89 10.03 16.57
N GLY A 9 -15.61 9.62 17.81
CA GLY A 9 -15.83 8.27 18.32
C GLY A 9 -14.88 7.21 17.75
N LEU A 10 -13.92 7.61 16.91
CA LEU A 10 -13.00 6.69 16.23
C LEU A 10 -12.10 5.98 17.27
N LYS A 11 -12.09 4.65 17.27
CA LYS A 11 -11.15 3.86 18.08
C LYS A 11 -9.73 4.12 17.56
N TYR A 12 -8.86 4.68 18.41
CA TYR A 12 -7.46 4.95 18.05
C TYR A 12 -6.66 3.66 17.83
N LYS A 13 -7.03 2.58 18.54
CA LYS A 13 -6.53 1.23 18.30
C LYS A 13 -7.54 0.46 17.46
N LEU A 14 -7.35 0.47 16.14
CA LEU A 14 -7.96 -0.55 15.29
C LEU A 14 -7.37 -1.91 15.65
N GLU A 15 -8.21 -2.95 15.64
CA GLU A 15 -7.82 -4.30 16.05
C GLU A 15 -6.58 -4.76 15.26
N PRO A 16 -5.64 -5.51 15.88
CA PRO A 16 -4.43 -5.98 15.18
C PRO A 16 -4.76 -6.71 13.86
N SER A 17 -5.91 -7.39 13.83
CA SER A 17 -6.43 -8.11 12.67
C SER A 17 -6.80 -7.22 11.49
N PHE A 18 -7.16 -5.95 11.73
CA PHE A 18 -7.50 -4.99 10.68
C PHE A 18 -6.34 -4.75 9.70
N PHE A 19 -5.09 -4.86 10.18
CA PHE A 19 -3.91 -4.68 9.33
C PHE A 19 -3.58 -5.90 8.46
N PHE A 20 -4.21 -7.06 8.65
CA PHE A 20 -4.05 -8.19 7.71
C PHE A 20 -4.61 -7.84 6.32
N GLY A 21 -5.66 -7.03 6.24
CA GLY A 21 -6.18 -6.54 4.96
C GLY A 21 -5.18 -5.67 4.19
N ALA A 22 -4.43 -4.82 4.90
CA ALA A 22 -3.35 -4.01 4.31
C ALA A 22 -2.21 -4.88 3.74
N MET A 23 -2.02 -6.11 4.24
CA MET A 23 -1.07 -7.06 3.67
C MET A 23 -1.52 -7.55 2.28
N TYR A 24 -2.81 -7.86 2.10
CA TYR A 24 -3.36 -8.21 0.78
C TYR A 24 -3.25 -7.06 -0.22
N VAL A 25 -3.47 -5.81 0.21
CA VAL A 25 -3.25 -4.63 -0.64
C VAL A 25 -1.78 -4.50 -1.05
N SER A 26 -0.85 -4.78 -0.14
CA SER A 26 0.59 -4.79 -0.45
C SER A 26 0.93 -5.79 -1.56
N TYR A 27 0.31 -6.98 -1.53
CA TYR A 27 0.50 -7.99 -2.57
C TYR A 27 0.00 -7.49 -3.94
N GLY A 28 -1.22 -6.96 -4.01
CA GLY A 28 -1.75 -6.38 -5.24
C GLY A 28 -0.88 -5.25 -5.79
N LEU A 29 -0.40 -4.36 -4.92
CA LEU A 29 0.50 -3.26 -5.30
C LEU A 29 1.86 -3.78 -5.79
N GLY A 30 2.40 -4.81 -5.14
CA GLY A 30 3.64 -5.46 -5.55
C GLY A 30 3.53 -6.11 -6.93
N VAL A 31 2.43 -6.81 -7.20
CA VAL A 31 2.15 -7.39 -8.53
C VAL A 31 2.05 -6.29 -9.59
N ALA A 32 1.33 -5.20 -9.31
CA ALA A 32 1.22 -4.08 -10.24
C ALA A 32 2.59 -3.46 -10.58
N ILE A 33 3.46 -3.27 -9.57
CA ILE A 33 4.82 -2.76 -9.75
C ILE A 33 5.69 -3.76 -10.54
N ALA A 34 5.59 -5.06 -10.24
CA ALA A 34 6.33 -6.09 -10.96
C ALA A 34 5.95 -6.15 -12.44
N VAL A 35 4.65 -6.07 -12.75
CA VAL A 35 4.15 -6.02 -14.13
C VAL A 35 4.64 -4.76 -14.82
N ALA A 36 4.56 -3.59 -14.17
CA ALA A 36 5.07 -2.35 -14.74
C ALA A 36 6.58 -2.42 -15.02
N ALA A 37 7.38 -2.95 -14.09
CA ALA A 37 8.81 -3.13 -14.27
C ALA A 37 9.15 -4.09 -15.42
N PHE A 38 8.41 -5.19 -15.56
CA PHE A 38 8.56 -6.12 -16.67
C PHE A 38 8.26 -5.46 -18.02
N VAL A 39 7.12 -4.77 -18.10
CA VAL A 39 6.68 -4.05 -19.32
C VAL A 39 7.70 -3.00 -19.72
N ILE A 40 8.23 -2.24 -18.76
CA ILE A 40 9.28 -1.23 -19.02
C ILE A 40 10.56 -1.91 -19.52
N SER A 41 11.00 -2.97 -18.85
CA SER A 41 12.25 -3.67 -19.20
C SER A 41 12.19 -4.30 -20.60
N VAL A 42 11.09 -4.99 -20.92
CA VAL A 42 10.97 -5.72 -22.19
C VAL A 42 10.55 -4.82 -23.35
N LEU A 43 9.54 -3.94 -23.17
CA LEU A 43 9.00 -3.15 -24.28
C LEU A 43 9.80 -1.88 -24.56
N PHE A 44 10.37 -1.23 -23.54
CA PHE A 44 11.07 0.05 -23.74
C PHE A 44 12.58 -0.12 -23.83
N ILE A 45 13.17 -1.07 -23.09
CA ILE A 45 14.63 -1.28 -23.08
C ILE A 45 15.03 -2.45 -23.99
N GLY A 46 14.12 -3.39 -24.29
CA GLY A 46 14.42 -4.55 -25.11
C GLY A 46 15.31 -5.58 -24.41
N THR A 47 15.31 -5.61 -23.07
CA THR A 47 16.17 -6.51 -22.31
C THR A 47 15.73 -7.96 -22.41
N GLY A 48 16.69 -8.88 -22.37
CA GLY A 48 16.42 -10.32 -22.26
C GLY A 48 15.64 -10.73 -21.00
N LEU A 49 15.23 -11.99 -20.96
CA LEU A 49 14.38 -12.52 -19.89
C LEU A 49 15.04 -12.39 -18.50
N ILE A 50 16.29 -12.83 -18.38
CA ILE A 50 17.04 -12.86 -17.10
C ILE A 50 17.22 -11.44 -16.55
N SER A 51 17.62 -10.48 -17.39
CA SER A 51 17.81 -9.09 -16.98
C SER A 51 16.49 -8.44 -16.57
N SER A 52 15.38 -8.78 -17.23
CA SER A 52 14.05 -8.32 -16.84
C SER A 52 13.65 -8.82 -15.45
N PHE A 53 13.94 -10.08 -15.11
CA PHE A 53 13.72 -10.63 -13.77
C PHE A 53 14.57 -9.92 -12.71
N ILE A 54 15.84 -9.66 -13.00
CA ILE A 54 16.73 -8.91 -12.10
C ILE A 54 16.17 -7.49 -11.87
N ALA A 55 15.71 -6.82 -12.93
CA ALA A 55 15.11 -5.48 -12.84
C ALA A 55 13.86 -5.47 -11.96
N ILE A 56 12.98 -6.48 -12.08
CA ILE A 56 11.79 -6.63 -11.23
C ILE A 56 12.20 -6.78 -9.76
N ILE A 57 13.13 -7.69 -9.47
CA ILE A 57 13.58 -7.95 -8.08
C ILE A 57 14.17 -6.69 -7.47
N LEU A 58 15.06 -5.99 -8.19
CA LEU A 58 15.65 -4.74 -7.72
C LEU A 58 14.59 -3.66 -7.48
N THR A 59 13.64 -3.52 -8.41
CA THR A 59 12.54 -2.55 -8.29
C THR A 59 11.70 -2.84 -7.04
N LEU A 60 11.32 -4.10 -6.82
CA LEU A 60 10.53 -4.49 -5.66
C LEU A 60 11.28 -4.29 -4.33
N LEU A 61 12.59 -4.56 -4.28
CA LEU A 61 13.41 -4.33 -3.09
C LEU A 61 13.54 -2.84 -2.76
N ILE A 62 13.77 -2.00 -3.78
CA ILE A 62 13.89 -0.55 -3.61
C ILE A 62 12.55 0.06 -3.21
N LEU A 63 11.44 -0.40 -3.80
CA LEU A 63 10.11 0.12 -3.51
C LEU A 63 9.43 -0.56 -2.30
N LEU A 64 10.04 -1.58 -1.70
CA LEU A 64 9.49 -2.28 -0.53
C LEU A 64 9.01 -1.34 0.60
N PRO A 65 9.80 -0.37 1.10
CA PRO A 65 9.34 0.54 2.15
C PRO A 65 8.16 1.43 1.70
N ILE A 66 8.09 1.75 0.41
CA ILE A 66 7.02 2.56 -0.17
C ILE A 66 5.73 1.73 -0.27
N ILE A 67 5.82 0.48 -0.75
CA ILE A 67 4.70 -0.44 -0.88
C ILE A 67 4.01 -0.65 0.47
N ILE A 68 4.78 -0.91 1.53
CA ILE A 68 4.24 -1.16 2.88
C ILE A 68 3.57 0.09 3.46
N ARG A 69 4.08 1.29 3.16
CA ARG A 69 3.45 2.55 3.62
C ARG A 69 2.18 2.85 2.84
N LEU A 70 2.22 2.72 1.51
CA LEU A 70 1.08 2.95 0.63
C LEU A 70 -0.05 1.97 0.91
N SER A 71 0.25 0.69 1.09
CA SER A 71 -0.79 -0.32 1.34
C SER A 71 -1.58 -0.03 2.61
N ARG A 72 -0.89 0.39 3.68
CA ARG A 72 -1.53 0.81 4.93
C ARG A 72 -2.38 2.06 4.74
N ASN A 73 -1.89 3.04 3.97
CA ASN A 73 -2.62 4.28 3.74
C ASN A 73 -3.86 4.07 2.87
N ILE A 74 -3.74 3.28 1.80
CA ILE A 74 -4.85 2.88 0.92
C ILE A 74 -5.90 2.11 1.73
N TRP A 75 -5.46 1.14 2.53
CA TRP A 75 -6.38 0.35 3.37
C TRP A 75 -7.14 1.22 4.34
N ILE A 76 -6.48 2.11 5.08
CA ILE A 76 -7.15 3.04 5.99
C ILE A 76 -8.13 3.94 5.22
N ASN A 77 -7.75 4.47 4.06
CA ASN A 77 -8.61 5.35 3.27
C ASN A 77 -9.88 4.65 2.74
N MET A 78 -9.81 3.36 2.40
CA MET A 78 -10.98 2.61 1.97
C MET A 78 -12.01 2.39 3.09
N PHE A 79 -11.54 2.18 4.33
CA PHE A 79 -12.40 1.81 5.47
C PHE A 79 -12.74 2.98 6.40
N VAL A 80 -11.89 3.99 6.45
CA VAL A 80 -12.07 5.20 7.24
C VAL A 80 -12.34 6.34 6.27
N LYS A 81 -13.63 6.55 5.98
CA LYS A 81 -14.07 7.69 5.17
C LYS A 81 -13.87 8.98 5.98
N TYR A 82 -13.25 9.95 5.34
CA TYR A 82 -13.12 11.30 5.88
C TYR A 82 -14.50 11.94 5.98
N ASP A 83 -14.83 12.42 7.17
CA ASP A 83 -16.09 13.08 7.49
C ASP A 83 -15.78 14.52 7.90
N ALA A 84 -16.05 15.47 7.01
CA ALA A 84 -15.72 16.87 7.18
C ALA A 84 -16.59 17.56 8.24
N ASP A 85 -17.78 17.03 8.52
CA ASP A 85 -18.72 17.59 9.49
C ASP A 85 -18.24 17.33 10.93
N LYS A 86 -17.51 16.23 11.13
CA LYS A 86 -16.82 15.87 12.38
C LYS A 86 -15.51 16.63 12.62
N ILE A 87 -15.34 17.82 12.05
CA ILE A 87 -14.16 18.68 12.28
C ILE A 87 -14.52 19.93 13.08
N LYS A 88 -15.81 20.30 13.13
CA LYS A 88 -16.28 21.56 13.69
C LYS A 88 -16.90 21.50 15.09
N SER A 89 -17.07 20.31 15.69
CA SER A 89 -17.62 20.17 17.05
C SER A 89 -16.59 20.40 18.17
#